data_AF-Q656W8-F1
#
_entry.id   AF-Q656W8-F1
#
_cell.length_a   1.000
_cell.length_b   1.000
_cell.length_c   1.000
_cell.angle_alpha   90.00
_cell.angle_beta   90.00
_cell.angle_gamma   90.00
#
_symmetry.space_group_name_H-M   'P 1'
#
loop_
_entity.id
_entity.type
_entity.pdbx_description
1 polymer ?
#
loop_
_entity_poly.entity_id
_entity_poly.type
_entity_poly.pdbx_seq_one_letter_code
_entity_poly.pdbx_strand_id
1 'polypeptide(L)'
;MCQLGDGRSILFWEDCWMQEGGIRAIAPSIFEHVPVRIRKRRTVAEALLNKAWIRDISGALGVQAIREYLKLWSLLQNAGCNPSEQDVICWKWDSSGQYSSKSAYRALFLGRVPFQSAPIWKSLAPPRC
;
A
#
# COMPACT_ATOMS: atom_id res chain seq x y z
N MET A 1 3.17 -3.28 3.35
CA MET A 1 3.70 -1.96 3.71
C MET A 1 5.08 -1.92 3.11
N CYS A 2 5.45 -0.85 2.43
CA CYS A 2 6.73 -0.79 1.75
C CYS A 2 7.63 0.17 2.51
N GLN A 3 8.88 -0.21 2.73
CA GLN A 3 9.93 0.68 3.23
C GLN A 3 10.63 1.27 2.01
N LEU A 4 10.62 2.60 1.94
CA LEU A 4 11.22 3.35 0.84
C LEU A 4 12.75 3.34 0.98
N GLY A 5 13.44 2.82 -0.03
CA GLY A 5 14.88 2.97 -0.22
C GLY A 5 15.15 3.81 -1.46
N ASP A 6 15.52 3.15 -2.56
CA ASP A 6 15.79 3.77 -3.85
C ASP A 6 14.51 4.20 -4.60
N GLY A 7 13.35 3.68 -4.22
CA GLY A 7 12.03 4.02 -4.75
C GLY A 7 11.77 3.52 -6.17
N ARG A 8 12.57 2.56 -6.67
CA ARG A 8 12.48 2.07 -8.06
C ARG A 8 11.49 0.93 -8.24
N SER A 9 11.19 0.20 -7.17
CA SER A 9 10.28 -0.94 -7.20
C SER A 9 8.88 -0.59 -6.67
N ILE A 10 8.80 0.45 -5.84
CA ILE A 10 7.56 0.92 -5.22
C ILE A 10 6.80 1.85 -6.17
N LEU A 11 5.51 1.58 -6.37
CA LEU A 11 4.61 2.43 -7.12
C LEU A 11 4.13 3.61 -6.28
N PHE A 12 4.33 4.82 -6.82
CA PHE A 12 4.03 6.06 -6.10
C PHE A 12 2.56 6.18 -5.68
N TRP A 13 1.63 5.89 -6.59
CA TRP A 13 0.20 6.10 -6.37
C TRP A 13 -0.52 4.92 -5.69
N GLU A 14 -0.06 3.69 -5.92
CA GLU A 14 -0.75 2.46 -5.49
C GLU A 14 -0.20 1.91 -4.16
N ASP A 15 1.11 1.98 -3.95
CA ASP A 15 1.73 1.32 -2.80
C ASP A 15 1.63 2.16 -1.52
N CYS A 16 1.67 1.46 -0.38
CA CYS A 16 1.68 2.07 0.94
C CYS A 16 3.12 2.25 1.41
N TRP A 17 3.75 3.34 0.98
CA TRP A 17 5.16 3.65 1.24
C TRP A 17 5.39 4.90 2.10
N MET A 18 4.34 5.68 2.42
CA MET A 18 4.43 6.77 3.40
C MET A 18 4.02 6.28 4.80
N GLN A 19 4.48 7.01 5.83
CA GLN A 19 4.13 6.70 7.22
C GLN A 19 2.63 6.73 7.50
N GLU A 20 1.90 7.66 6.87
CA GLU A 20 0.43 7.75 6.98
C GLU A 20 -0.32 6.74 6.09
N GLY A 21 0.39 5.88 5.34
CA GLY A 21 -0.18 4.88 4.44
C GLY A 21 0.06 5.17 2.96
N GLY A 22 -0.84 4.69 2.09
CA GLY A 22 -0.76 4.96 0.64
C GLY A 22 -1.40 6.30 0.26
N ILE A 23 -0.97 6.89 -0.86
CA ILE A 23 -1.53 8.15 -1.38
C ILE A 23 -3.05 8.07 -1.53
N ARG A 24 -3.57 6.92 -1.95
CA ARG A 24 -5.01 6.68 -2.08
C ARG A 24 -5.81 6.95 -0.79
N ALA A 25 -5.22 6.68 0.38
CA ALA A 25 -5.89 6.93 1.67
C ALA A 25 -5.78 8.40 2.10
N ILE A 26 -4.67 9.07 1.75
CA ILE A 26 -4.37 10.44 2.17
C ILE A 26 -5.07 11.48 1.27
N ALA A 27 -5.11 11.20 -0.04
CA ALA A 27 -5.58 12.10 -1.08
C ALA A 27 -6.44 11.34 -2.12
N PRO A 28 -7.64 10.87 -1.74
CA PRO A 28 -8.50 10.09 -2.63
C PRO A 28 -8.99 10.89 -3.83
N SER A 29 -9.28 12.19 -3.67
CA SER A 29 -9.74 13.04 -4.77
C SER A 29 -8.63 13.23 -5.80
N ILE A 30 -7.38 13.45 -5.38
CA ILE A 30 -6.24 13.50 -6.32
C ILE A 30 -6.04 12.16 -7.00
N PHE A 31 -6.11 11.07 -6.25
CA PHE A 31 -5.93 9.74 -6.80
C PHE A 31 -6.88 9.53 -7.98
N GLU A 32 -8.15 9.94 -7.89
CA GLU A 32 -9.13 9.86 -8.98
C GLU A 32 -8.72 10.62 -10.24
N HIS A 33 -8.04 11.77 -10.11
CA HIS A 33 -7.60 12.62 -11.22
C HIS A 33 -6.35 12.09 -11.95
N VAL A 34 -5.67 11.09 -11.39
CA VAL A 34 -4.52 10.46 -12.04
C VAL A 34 -4.99 9.34 -12.96
N PRO A 35 -4.59 9.27 -14.24
CA PRO A 35 -4.95 8.13 -15.10
C PRO A 35 -4.43 6.79 -14.58
N VAL A 36 -5.24 5.72 -14.64
CA VAL A 36 -4.88 4.36 -14.17
C VAL A 36 -3.55 3.86 -14.76
N ARG A 37 -3.28 4.21 -16.02
CA ARG A 37 -2.04 3.83 -16.72
C ARG A 37 -0.79 4.41 -16.06
N ILE A 38 -0.89 5.61 -15.50
CA ILE A 38 0.19 6.28 -14.76
C ILE A 38 0.29 5.69 -13.36
N ARG A 39 -0.84 5.47 -12.67
CA ARG A 39 -0.87 4.88 -11.32
C ARG A 39 -0.11 3.54 -11.25
N LYS A 40 -0.25 2.70 -12.27
CA LYS A 40 0.36 1.36 -12.36
C LYS A 40 1.81 1.33 -12.87
N ARG A 41 2.39 2.46 -13.26
CA ARG A 41 3.74 2.52 -13.84
C ARG A 41 4.67 3.45 -13.09
N ARG A 42 4.16 4.54 -12.54
CA ARG A 42 4.96 5.57 -11.89
C ARG A 42 5.57 5.02 -10.60
N THR A 43 6.90 4.97 -10.56
CA THR A 43 7.67 4.60 -9.36
C THR A 43 7.90 5.83 -8.47
N VAL A 44 8.19 5.62 -7.18
CA VAL A 44 8.45 6.72 -6.24
C VAL A 44 9.64 7.56 -6.68
N ALA A 45 10.72 6.90 -7.13
CA ALA A 45 11.92 7.57 -7.62
C ALA A 45 11.62 8.53 -8.78
N GLU A 46 10.87 8.07 -9.77
CA GLU A 46 10.48 8.89 -10.91
C GLU A 46 9.52 10.02 -10.52
N ALA A 47 8.59 9.74 -9.61
CA ALA A 47 7.56 10.68 -9.20
C ALA A 47 8.17 11.87 -8.43
N LEU A 48 9.12 11.58 -7.54
CA LEU A 48 9.84 12.58 -6.76
C LEU A 48 10.84 13.35 -7.61
N LEU A 49 11.46 12.70 -8.61
CA LEU A 49 12.40 13.35 -9.52
C LEU A 49 11.73 14.52 -10.24
N ASN A 50 12.26 15.73 -10.03
CA ASN A 50 11.72 16.97 -10.59
C ASN A 50 10.22 17.18 -10.32
N LYS A 51 9.71 16.61 -9.21
CA LYS A 51 8.29 16.67 -8.84
C LYS A 51 7.37 16.21 -9.98
N ALA A 52 7.77 15.19 -10.72
CA ALA A 52 7.03 14.66 -11.86
C ALA A 52 5.61 14.21 -11.51
N TRP A 53 5.38 13.80 -10.26
CA TRP A 53 4.05 13.44 -9.76
C TRP A 53 2.99 14.53 -9.95
N ILE A 54 3.37 15.82 -9.99
CA ILE A 54 2.41 16.91 -10.25
C ILE A 54 1.82 16.78 -11.67
N ARG A 55 2.66 16.39 -12.64
CA ARG A 55 2.25 16.24 -14.05
C ARG A 55 1.33 15.04 -14.26
N ASP A 56 1.30 14.12 -13.32
CA ASP A 56 0.44 12.93 -13.38
C ASP A 56 -1.03 13.27 -13.09
N ILE A 57 -1.28 14.41 -12.43
CA ILE A 57 -2.62 14.88 -12.07
C ILE A 57 -3.24 15.55 -13.31
N SER A 58 -4.40 15.07 -13.74
CA SER A 58 -5.08 15.56 -14.94
C SER A 58 -6.50 16.04 -14.64
N GLY A 59 -7.01 16.96 -15.46
CA GLY A 59 -8.35 17.51 -15.34
C GLY A 59 -8.47 18.73 -14.42
N ALA A 60 -9.69 19.23 -14.27
CA ALA A 60 -9.99 20.39 -13.44
C ALA A 60 -10.06 19.99 -11.96
N LEU A 61 -9.19 20.56 -11.14
CA LEU A 61 -9.16 20.27 -9.71
C LEU A 61 -10.24 21.07 -8.97
N GLY A 62 -11.14 20.36 -8.30
CA GLY A 62 -12.05 20.95 -7.33
C GLY A 62 -11.33 21.40 -6.05
N VAL A 63 -12.02 22.18 -5.22
CA VAL A 63 -11.47 22.71 -3.95
C VAL A 63 -10.90 21.61 -3.04
N GLN A 64 -11.56 20.45 -3.00
CA GLN A 64 -11.10 19.32 -2.19
C GLN A 64 -9.77 18.75 -2.71
N ALA A 65 -9.64 18.58 -4.03
CA ALA A 65 -8.41 18.10 -4.65
C ALA A 65 -7.25 19.09 -4.46
N ILE A 66 -7.51 20.41 -4.46
CA ILE A 66 -6.51 21.44 -4.14
C ILE A 66 -6.03 21.33 -2.69
N ARG A 67 -6.92 21.11 -1.73
CA ARG A 67 -6.55 20.91 -0.32
C ARG A 67 -5.69 19.66 -0.14
N GLU A 68 -6.10 18.55 -0.74
CA GLU A 68 -5.33 17.31 -0.76
C GLU A 68 -3.96 17.50 -1.40
N TYR A 69 -3.85 18.36 -2.42
CA TYR A 69 -2.60 18.63 -3.12
C TYR A 69 -1.60 19.32 -2.19
N LEU A 70 -2.07 20.35 -1.47
CA LEU A 70 -1.25 21.06 -0.50
C LEU A 70 -0.79 20.14 0.64
N LYS A 71 -1.68 19.25 1.11
CA LYS A 71 -1.33 18.24 2.09
C LYS A 71 -0.25 17.30 1.54
N LEU A 72 -0.46 16.72 0.36
CA LEU A 72 0.50 15.82 -0.27
C LEU A 72 1.86 16.51 -0.50
N TRP A 73 1.84 17.76 -0.96
CA TRP A 73 3.05 18.56 -1.16
C TRP A 73 3.86 18.72 0.13
N SER A 74 3.21 19.03 1.25
CA SER A 74 3.90 19.14 2.55
C SER A 74 4.51 17.83 3.02
N LEU A 75 3.82 16.69 2.80
CA LEU A 75 4.32 15.37 3.17
C LEU A 75 5.53 14.96 2.32
N LEU A 76 5.45 15.22 1.01
CA LEU A 76 6.49 14.83 0.06
C LEU A 76 7.75 15.70 0.14
N GLN A 77 7.68 16.89 0.72
CA GLN A 77 8.88 17.70 0.96
C GLN A 77 9.89 17.01 1.88
N ASN A 78 9.41 16.18 2.81
CA ASN A 78 10.25 15.43 3.74
C ASN A 78 10.53 13.99 3.25
N ALA A 79 9.91 13.57 2.14
CA ALA A 79 10.10 12.25 1.57
C ALA A 79 11.28 12.25 0.59
N GLY A 80 12.46 11.85 1.07
CA GLY A 80 13.63 11.60 0.24
C GLY A 80 13.80 10.11 -0.07
N CYS A 81 14.32 9.78 -1.26
CA CYS A 81 14.83 8.44 -1.54
C CYS A 81 16.32 8.37 -1.20
N ASN A 82 16.75 7.26 -0.60
CA ASN A 82 18.15 6.94 -0.42
C ASN A 82 18.60 6.02 -1.57
N PRO A 83 19.39 6.51 -2.55
CA PRO A 83 19.77 5.72 -3.72
C PRO A 83 20.70 4.54 -3.39
N SER A 84 21.23 4.47 -2.17
CA SER A 84 22.11 3.41 -1.69
C SER A 84 21.37 2.24 -1.02
N GLU A 85 20.10 2.42 -0.65
CA GLU A 85 19.29 1.41 0.04
C GLU A 85 18.25 0.84 -0.93
N GLN A 86 18.03 -0.47 -0.91
CA GLN A 86 16.99 -1.10 -1.73
C GLN A 86 15.63 -0.99 -1.05
N ASP A 87 14.59 -0.82 -1.87
CA ASP A 87 13.20 -0.91 -1.41
C ASP A 87 12.91 -2.28 -0.75
N VAL A 88 12.17 -2.26 0.37
CA VAL A 88 11.80 -3.49 1.09
C VAL A 88 10.27 -3.61 1.18
N ILE A 89 9.75 -4.77 0.81
CA ILE A 89 8.33 -5.10 0.96
C ILE A 89 8.13 -5.81 2.31
N CYS A 90 7.42 -5.17 3.23
CA CYS A 90 7.10 -5.72 4.54
C CYS A 90 5.71 -6.37 4.56
N TRP A 91 5.67 -7.60 5.09
CA TRP A 91 4.45 -8.34 5.36
C TRP A 91 3.65 -7.69 6.50
N LYS A 92 2.46 -7.18 6.20
CA LYS A 92 1.67 -6.37 7.14
C LYS A 92 0.91 -7.17 8.22
N TRP A 93 0.82 -8.49 8.08
CA TRP A 93 -0.01 -9.34 8.93
C TRP A 93 0.77 -10.09 10.01
N ASP A 94 2.05 -9.76 10.17
CA ASP A 94 2.91 -10.30 11.22
C ASP A 94 3.87 -9.21 11.72
N SER A 95 4.16 -9.17 13.01
CA SER A 95 5.04 -8.15 13.59
C SER A 95 6.50 -8.28 13.15
N SER A 96 6.91 -9.44 12.65
CA SER A 96 8.25 -9.64 12.08
C SER A 96 8.46 -8.88 10.77
N GLY A 97 7.39 -8.44 10.11
CA GLY A 97 7.46 -7.85 8.77
C GLY A 97 7.84 -8.85 7.67
N GLN A 98 8.01 -10.13 8.02
CA GLN A 98 8.40 -11.19 7.09
C GLN A 98 7.21 -12.06 6.70
N TYR A 99 7.25 -12.53 5.46
CA TYR A 99 6.24 -13.47 4.96
C TYR A 99 6.44 -14.85 5.60
N SER A 100 5.34 -15.49 6.00
CA SER A 100 5.32 -16.91 6.32
C SER A 100 3.99 -17.52 5.88
N SER A 101 3.98 -18.79 5.47
CA SER A 101 2.74 -19.48 5.11
C SER A 101 1.74 -19.52 6.29
N LYS A 102 2.25 -19.55 7.54
CA LYS A 102 1.44 -19.53 8.76
C LYS A 102 0.72 -18.20 8.97
N SER A 103 1.42 -17.07 8.83
CA SER A 103 0.82 -15.74 8.96
C SER A 103 -0.12 -15.42 7.80
N ALA A 104 0.19 -15.87 6.58
CA ALA A 104 -0.70 -15.79 5.43
C ALA A 104 -2.01 -16.57 5.64
N TYR A 105 -1.92 -17.81 6.12
CA TYR A 105 -3.11 -18.61 6.45
C TYR A 105 -3.94 -17.93 7.53
N ARG A 106 -3.32 -17.47 8.63
CA ARG A 106 -4.04 -16.72 9.68
C ARG A 106 -4.73 -15.48 9.13
N ALA A 107 -4.06 -14.71 8.27
CA ALA A 107 -4.62 -13.51 7.65
C ALA A 107 -5.83 -13.82 6.75
N LEU A 108 -5.81 -14.93 6.02
CA LEU A 108 -6.95 -15.40 5.21
C LEU A 108 -8.21 -15.62 6.05
N PHE A 109 -8.03 -16.05 7.30
CA PHE A 109 -9.12 -16.36 8.23
C PHE A 109 -9.42 -15.22 9.22
N LEU A 110 -8.78 -14.06 9.10
CA LEU A 110 -9.15 -12.89 9.89
C LEU A 110 -10.58 -12.46 9.56
N GLY A 111 -11.40 -12.24 10.59
CA GLY A 111 -12.81 -11.90 10.43
C GLY A 111 -13.73 -13.09 10.15
N ARG A 112 -13.20 -14.33 10.09
CA ARG A 112 -14.08 -15.51 10.03
C ARG A 112 -14.88 -15.64 11.33
N VAL A 113 -16.15 -15.94 11.21
CA VAL A 113 -16.94 -16.44 12.34
C VAL A 113 -16.69 -17.95 12.41
N PRO A 114 -16.26 -18.50 13.57
CA PRO A 114 -16.14 -19.94 13.70
C PRO A 114 -17.51 -20.56 13.46
N PHE A 115 -17.61 -21.41 12.45
CA PHE A 115 -18.80 -22.18 12.21
C PHE A 115 -18.92 -23.22 13.34
N GLN A 116 -19.83 -22.98 14.29
CA GLN A 116 -20.13 -23.92 15.38
C GLN A 116 -20.98 -25.10 14.87
N SER A 117 -20.55 -25.79 13.83
CA SER A 117 -21.23 -27.01 13.41
C SER A 117 -20.60 -28.23 14.04
N ALA A 118 -21.44 -29.10 14.60
CA ALA A 118 -21.09 -30.49 14.75
C ALA A 118 -20.73 -31.07 13.36
N PRO A 119 -19.71 -31.95 13.26
CA PRO A 119 -19.35 -32.58 12.01
C PRO A 119 -20.57 -33.32 11.44
N ILE A 120 -21.01 -32.93 10.25
CA ILE A 120 -22.16 -33.53 9.54
C ILE A 120 -21.84 -35.00 9.20
N TRP A 121 -20.56 -35.30 8.98
CA TRP A 121 -20.06 -36.62 8.66
C TRP A 121 -19.15 -37.14 9.76
N LYS A 122 -19.30 -38.41 10.13
CA LYS A 122 -18.37 -39.09 11.05
C LYS A 122 -16.99 -39.17 10.40
N SER A 123 -16.01 -38.41 10.89
CA SER A 123 -14.63 -38.57 10.44
C SER A 123 -14.01 -39.78 11.14
N LEU A 124 -13.42 -40.70 10.38
CA LEU A 124 -12.62 -41.82 10.91
C LEU A 124 -11.22 -41.39 11.39
N ALA A 125 -10.86 -40.11 11.27
CA ALA A 125 -9.58 -39.59 11.73
C ALA A 125 -9.60 -39.38 13.26
N PRO A 126 -8.61 -39.90 14.01
CA PRO A 126 -8.52 -39.68 15.44
C PRO A 126 -8.33 -38.19 15.75
N PRO A 127 -8.88 -37.68 16.88
CA PRO A 127 -8.68 -36.30 17.29
C PRO A 127 -7.17 -36.05 17.53
N ARG A 128 -6.65 -34.94 17.00
CA ARG A 128 -5.26 -34.56 17.23
C ARG A 128 -5.10 -34.07 18.68
N CYS A 129 -4.19 -34.71 19.42
CA CYS A 129 -3.71 -34.27 20.73
C CYS A 129 -2.94 -32.95 20.65
#